data_AF-A0A7C2FXT3-F1
#
_entry.id   AF-A0A7C2FXT3-F1
#
_cell.length_a   1.000
_cell.length_b   1.000
_cell.length_c   1.000
_cell.angle_alpha   90.00
_cell.angle_beta   90.00
_cell.angle_gamma   90.00
#
_symmetry.space_group_name_H-M   'P 1'
#
loop_
_entity.id
_entity.type
_entity.pdbx_description
1 polymer ?
#
loop_
_entity_poly.entity_id
_entity_poly.type
_entity_poly.pdbx_seq_one_letter_code
_entity_poly.pdbx_strand_id
1 'polypeptide(L)'
;MEWRGVHVRVNEKSFLQELVSEHGALTIAYAVTEYVLRSVRDRLERIARESGVKVENVVDAKRVFTTPLSLHRSRDAVAVCFKPDALTSFNPSWTTPGSFKHDPTAWRSFDPGEADNLAVEALKNIKGLKTFHSRIKAGWEKHRVAGKNVEAGREPGRFQVMSLLQAARHFLHGDIEKPKSFGLNRAIFYAWAKHYGRGYVSSKPPHQTPGLTGKVSKTSVQELGEEAYVSPRGFYIIGDREQTPSDYDRNIALKIESIIPYELAWEAALKYLSRFPRDVLKDPVKFYERAYEPVRDRFVELVVKKLADEEPFGEEAGKGRAEPSRIPRQPAITHETGLLKWLRKPGYIGEG
;
A
#
# COMPACT_ATOMS: atom_id res chain seq x y z
N MET A 1 -20.90 6.69 -1.54
CA MET A 1 -20.31 5.74 -2.50
C MET A 1 -20.90 6.06 -3.86
N GLU A 2 -20.07 6.45 -4.83
CA GLU A 2 -20.54 6.65 -6.20
C GLU A 2 -20.61 5.30 -6.90
N TRP A 3 -21.80 4.91 -7.36
CA TRP A 3 -21.95 3.68 -8.14
C TRP A 3 -21.58 3.92 -9.59
N ARG A 4 -20.36 3.52 -9.94
CA ARG A 4 -19.89 3.42 -11.32
C ARG A 4 -19.31 2.02 -11.61
N GLY A 5 -19.77 0.97 -10.91
CA GLY A 5 -19.11 -0.32 -10.97
C GLY A 5 -20.01 -1.51 -10.66
N VAL A 6 -19.42 -2.70 -10.79
CA VAL A 6 -20.03 -4.00 -10.53
C VAL A 6 -19.46 -4.55 -9.22
N HIS A 7 -20.30 -5.23 -8.43
CA HIS A 7 -19.85 -6.00 -7.27
C HIS A 7 -19.84 -7.47 -7.64
N VAL A 8 -18.68 -8.12 -7.51
CA VAL A 8 -18.57 -9.57 -7.59
C VAL A 8 -18.79 -10.12 -6.17
N ARG A 9 -19.69 -11.10 -6.03
CA ARG A 9 -19.94 -11.77 -4.77
C ARG A 9 -19.79 -13.26 -4.93
N VAL A 10 -19.23 -13.89 -3.91
CA VAL A 10 -19.14 -15.34 -3.79
C VAL A 10 -20.11 -15.74 -2.69
N ASN A 11 -20.97 -16.72 -2.95
CA ASN A 11 -21.93 -17.18 -1.96
C ASN A 11 -21.20 -17.82 -0.79
N GLU A 12 -21.54 -17.47 0.45
CA GLU A 12 -20.88 -18.03 1.63
C GLU A 12 -21.02 -19.56 1.73
N LYS A 13 -22.07 -20.13 1.15
CA LYS A 13 -22.35 -21.57 1.13
C LYS A 13 -21.61 -22.31 0.02
N SER A 14 -20.89 -21.60 -0.86
CA SER A 14 -19.96 -22.22 -1.81
C SER A 14 -18.72 -22.79 -1.11
N PHE A 15 -18.50 -22.42 0.16
CA PHE A 15 -17.44 -22.96 1.02
C PHE A 15 -18.03 -23.99 1.99
N LEU A 16 -17.32 -25.09 2.25
CA LEU A 16 -17.74 -26.02 3.29
C LEU A 16 -17.66 -25.39 4.68
N GLN A 17 -18.65 -25.72 5.52
CA GLN A 17 -18.72 -25.19 6.88
C GLN A 17 -17.49 -25.57 7.72
N GLU A 18 -16.88 -26.72 7.45
CA GLU A 18 -15.64 -27.18 8.08
C GLU A 18 -14.49 -26.20 7.79
N LEU A 19 -14.28 -25.85 6.52
CA LEU A 19 -13.24 -24.91 6.09
C LEU A 19 -13.46 -23.51 6.68
N VAL A 20 -14.71 -23.04 6.68
CA VAL A 20 -15.07 -21.74 7.25
C VAL A 20 -14.86 -21.71 8.76
N SER A 21 -15.15 -22.80 9.46
CA SER A 21 -14.95 -22.93 10.90
C SER A 21 -13.47 -23.01 11.26
N GLU A 22 -12.64 -23.64 10.42
CA GLU A 22 -11.20 -23.78 10.64
C GLU A 22 -10.45 -22.45 10.43
N HIS A 23 -10.79 -21.67 9.39
CA HIS A 23 -9.99 -20.52 8.97
C HIS A 23 -10.66 -19.16 9.18
N GLY A 24 -11.97 -19.14 9.41
CA GLY A 24 -12.77 -17.93 9.57
C GLY A 24 -13.17 -17.31 8.23
N ALA A 25 -14.45 -16.95 8.11
CA ALA A 25 -15.04 -16.43 6.88
C ALA A 25 -14.33 -15.17 6.33
N LEU A 26 -13.92 -14.24 7.21
CA LEU A 26 -13.25 -13.00 6.80
C LEU A 26 -11.84 -13.27 6.26
N THR A 27 -11.12 -14.21 6.87
CA THR A 27 -9.78 -14.64 6.40
C THR A 27 -9.89 -15.26 5.03
N ILE A 28 -10.85 -16.17 4.82
CA ILE A 28 -11.10 -16.80 3.52
C ILE A 28 -11.47 -15.74 2.48
N ALA A 29 -12.39 -14.81 2.81
CA ALA A 29 -12.83 -13.77 1.91
C ALA A 29 -11.68 -12.83 1.48
N TYR A 30 -10.88 -12.37 2.45
CA TYR A 30 -9.68 -11.58 2.17
C TYR A 30 -8.73 -12.39 1.30
N ALA A 31 -8.56 -13.68 1.64
CA ALA A 31 -7.56 -14.50 1.01
C ALA A 31 -7.83 -14.78 -0.45
N VAL A 32 -9.05 -15.24 -0.74
CA VAL A 32 -9.52 -15.48 -2.09
C VAL A 32 -9.46 -14.21 -2.92
N THR A 33 -9.92 -13.07 -2.38
CA THR A 33 -9.91 -11.79 -3.09
C THR A 33 -8.49 -11.39 -3.48
N GLU A 34 -7.55 -11.41 -2.53
CA GLU A 34 -6.16 -11.04 -2.77
C GLU A 34 -5.48 -12.00 -3.76
N TYR A 35 -5.72 -13.31 -3.64
CA TYR A 35 -5.17 -14.31 -4.55
C TYR A 35 -5.63 -14.08 -5.99
N VAL A 36 -6.94 -13.84 -6.20
CA VAL A 36 -7.49 -13.56 -7.53
C VAL A 36 -6.92 -12.26 -8.10
N LEU A 37 -6.85 -11.18 -7.32
CA LEU A 37 -6.29 -9.91 -7.81
C LEU A 37 -4.84 -10.05 -8.26
N ARG A 38 -4.05 -10.88 -7.57
CA ARG A 38 -2.67 -11.19 -7.96
C ARG A 38 -2.60 -12.06 -9.20
N SER A 39 -3.43 -13.08 -9.32
CA SER A 39 -3.38 -14.01 -10.45
C SER A 39 -3.79 -13.37 -11.78
N VAL A 40 -4.63 -12.33 -11.75
CA VAL A 40 -5.04 -11.57 -12.95
C VAL A 40 -4.37 -10.20 -13.06
N ARG A 41 -3.35 -9.91 -12.25
CA ARG A 41 -2.73 -8.58 -12.13
C ARG A 41 -2.37 -7.97 -13.47
N ASP A 42 -1.61 -8.68 -14.30
CA ASP A 42 -1.11 -8.14 -15.58
C ASP A 42 -2.25 -7.79 -16.55
N ARG A 43 -3.36 -8.54 -16.50
CA ARG A 43 -4.55 -8.25 -17.31
C ARG A 43 -5.30 -7.04 -16.77
N LEU A 44 -5.46 -6.96 -15.45
CA LEU A 44 -6.09 -5.82 -14.78
C LEU A 44 -5.30 -4.53 -14.98
N GLU A 45 -3.97 -4.58 -14.94
CA GLU A 45 -3.12 -3.41 -15.16
C GLU A 45 -3.26 -2.84 -16.56
N ARG A 46 -3.36 -3.70 -17.58
CA ARG A 46 -3.61 -3.28 -18.96
C ARG A 46 -4.96 -2.56 -19.08
N ILE A 47 -6.03 -3.20 -18.58
CA ILE A 47 -7.38 -2.63 -18.60
C ILE A 47 -7.43 -1.32 -17.80
N ALA A 48 -6.78 -1.26 -16.63
CA ALA A 48 -6.77 -0.07 -15.77
C ALA A 48 -6.07 1.12 -16.43
N ARG A 49 -5.01 0.90 -17.21
CA ARG A 49 -4.33 1.96 -17.98
C ARG A 49 -5.24 2.53 -19.07
N GLU A 50 -6.01 1.68 -19.74
CA GLU A 50 -6.87 2.07 -20.87
C GLU A 50 -8.21 2.68 -20.44
N SER A 51 -8.79 2.20 -19.33
CA SER A 51 -10.16 2.53 -18.92
C SER A 51 -10.27 3.33 -17.62
N GLY A 52 -9.17 3.47 -16.86
CA GLY A 52 -9.18 4.09 -15.53
C GLY A 52 -9.91 3.27 -14.46
N VAL A 53 -10.33 2.04 -14.77
CA VAL A 53 -11.01 1.14 -13.81
C VAL A 53 -10.06 0.76 -12.67
N LYS A 54 -10.57 0.85 -11.45
CA LYS A 54 -9.86 0.52 -10.22
C LYS A 54 -10.44 -0.75 -9.60
N VAL A 55 -9.61 -1.76 -9.42
CA VAL A 55 -9.98 -3.00 -8.73
C VAL A 55 -9.14 -3.10 -7.45
N GLU A 56 -9.80 -3.29 -6.30
CA GLU A 56 -9.15 -3.32 -4.99
C GLU A 56 -9.78 -4.39 -4.10
N ASN A 57 -8.98 -4.95 -3.20
CA ASN A 57 -9.47 -5.77 -2.10
C ASN A 57 -10.02 -4.84 -1.02
N VAL A 58 -11.35 -4.80 -0.88
CA VAL A 58 -12.07 -3.95 0.10
C VAL A 58 -12.75 -4.77 1.20
N VAL A 59 -12.30 -6.01 1.42
CA VAL A 59 -12.84 -6.90 2.44
C VAL A 59 -12.53 -6.33 3.83
N ASP A 60 -13.59 -5.97 4.57
CA ASP A 60 -13.51 -5.41 5.91
C ASP A 60 -14.77 -5.82 6.70
N ALA A 61 -14.60 -6.21 7.96
CA ALA A 61 -15.68 -6.71 8.82
C ALA A 61 -16.80 -5.68 9.07
N LYS A 62 -16.51 -4.38 8.96
CA LYS A 62 -17.45 -3.28 9.17
C LYS A 62 -18.03 -2.76 7.85
N ARG A 63 -17.66 -3.36 6.72
CA ARG A 63 -18.14 -2.93 5.40
C ARG A 63 -19.60 -3.33 5.22
N VAL A 64 -20.43 -2.37 4.86
CA VAL A 64 -21.82 -2.62 4.47
C VAL A 64 -21.91 -2.93 2.99
N PHE A 65 -22.70 -3.94 2.66
CA PHE A 65 -22.97 -4.34 1.29
C PHE A 65 -24.30 -3.78 0.83
N THR A 66 -24.39 -3.53 -0.47
CA THR A 66 -25.64 -3.08 -1.05
C THR A 66 -26.62 -4.22 -1.19
N THR A 67 -27.82 -4.03 -0.68
CA THR A 67 -28.91 -4.99 -0.89
C THR A 67 -29.35 -5.01 -2.36
N PRO A 68 -29.47 -6.18 -3.00
CA PRO A 68 -30.11 -6.30 -4.32
C PRO A 68 -31.48 -5.60 -4.34
N LEU A 69 -31.84 -5.05 -5.49
CA LEU A 69 -33.06 -4.27 -5.73
C LEU A 69 -33.19 -2.97 -4.92
N SER A 70 -32.15 -2.55 -4.19
CA SER A 70 -32.14 -1.21 -3.59
C SER A 70 -31.90 -0.14 -4.65
N LEU A 71 -32.50 1.03 -4.43
CA LEU A 71 -32.33 2.21 -5.27
C LEU A 71 -31.04 2.95 -4.90
N HIS A 72 -30.37 3.47 -5.92
CA HIS A 72 -29.21 4.31 -5.72
C HIS A 72 -29.61 5.69 -5.19
N ARG A 73 -28.90 6.18 -4.17
CA ARG A 73 -29.28 7.43 -3.46
C ARG A 73 -29.33 8.70 -4.32
N SER A 74 -28.59 8.74 -5.43
CA SER A 74 -28.38 9.95 -6.23
C SER A 74 -28.33 9.68 -7.73
N ARG A 75 -28.77 8.50 -8.16
CA ARG A 75 -28.87 8.12 -9.57
C ARG A 75 -30.17 7.36 -9.73
N ASP A 76 -30.81 7.54 -10.87
CA ASP A 76 -32.03 6.82 -11.19
C ASP A 76 -31.68 5.39 -11.65
N ALA A 77 -31.22 4.58 -10.69
CA ALA A 77 -30.69 3.26 -10.94
C ALA A 77 -31.00 2.30 -9.77
N VAL A 78 -31.28 1.04 -10.08
CA VAL A 78 -31.50 -0.06 -9.14
C VAL A 78 -30.34 -1.06 -9.20
N ALA A 79 -29.94 -1.57 -8.04
CA ALA A 79 -28.90 -2.60 -7.94
C ALA A 79 -29.44 -3.97 -8.39
N VAL A 80 -29.09 -4.40 -9.59
CA VAL A 80 -29.53 -5.70 -10.14
C VAL A 80 -28.45 -6.78 -9.97
N CYS A 81 -28.88 -8.00 -9.70
CA CYS A 81 -28.03 -9.20 -9.82
C CYS A 81 -28.25 -9.88 -11.16
N PHE A 82 -27.17 -10.42 -11.72
CA PHE A 82 -27.15 -11.23 -12.93
C PHE A 82 -26.00 -12.25 -12.81
N LYS A 83 -26.07 -13.34 -13.59
CA LYS A 83 -25.05 -14.40 -13.59
C LYS A 83 -23.83 -14.01 -14.44
N PRO A 84 -22.64 -14.60 -14.21
CA PRO A 84 -21.42 -14.25 -14.94
C PRO A 84 -21.50 -14.49 -16.47
N ASP A 85 -22.27 -15.47 -16.93
CA ASP A 85 -22.52 -15.77 -18.34
C ASP A 85 -23.26 -14.64 -19.07
N ALA A 86 -24.08 -13.86 -18.36
CA ALA A 86 -24.77 -12.70 -18.89
C ALA A 86 -23.86 -11.46 -19.05
N LEU A 87 -22.59 -11.51 -18.62
CA LEU A 87 -21.69 -10.35 -18.63
C LEU A 87 -21.48 -9.76 -20.04
N THR A 88 -21.43 -10.60 -21.07
CA THR A 88 -21.24 -10.17 -22.47
C THR A 88 -22.45 -9.46 -23.07
N SER A 89 -23.65 -9.71 -22.52
CA SER A 89 -24.91 -9.10 -22.95
C SER A 89 -25.39 -8.00 -22.00
N PHE A 90 -24.65 -7.74 -20.92
CA PHE A 90 -24.98 -6.73 -19.94
C PHE A 90 -25.08 -5.35 -20.60
N ASN A 91 -26.13 -4.61 -20.24
CA ASN A 91 -26.31 -3.22 -20.65
C ASN A 91 -26.69 -2.37 -19.43
N PRO A 92 -26.13 -1.15 -19.26
CA PRO A 92 -26.50 -0.27 -18.15
C PRO A 92 -28.00 -0.02 -18.00
N SER A 93 -28.78 -0.10 -19.08
CA SER A 93 -30.25 0.01 -19.05
C SER A 93 -30.93 -1.02 -18.15
N TRP A 94 -30.27 -2.15 -17.85
CA TRP A 94 -30.76 -3.16 -16.93
C TRP A 94 -30.95 -2.62 -15.51
N THR A 95 -30.28 -1.50 -15.18
CA THR A 95 -30.39 -0.83 -13.89
C THR A 95 -31.50 0.23 -13.85
N THR A 96 -32.24 0.46 -14.93
CA THR A 96 -33.26 1.52 -14.98
C THR A 96 -34.48 1.16 -14.13
N PRO A 97 -34.89 2.00 -13.16
CA PRO A 97 -36.11 1.77 -12.39
C PRO A 97 -37.34 1.62 -13.30
N GLY A 98 -38.24 0.70 -12.94
CA GLY A 98 -39.45 0.39 -13.72
C GLY A 98 -39.25 -0.55 -14.92
N SER A 99 -38.02 -0.72 -15.41
CA SER A 99 -37.71 -1.63 -16.55
C SER A 99 -36.44 -2.46 -16.33
N PHE A 100 -36.05 -2.62 -15.07
CA PHE A 100 -34.82 -3.30 -14.69
C PHE A 100 -34.83 -4.78 -15.06
N LYS A 101 -33.62 -5.35 -15.25
CA LYS A 101 -33.42 -6.78 -15.47
C LYS A 101 -32.63 -7.37 -14.32
N HIS A 102 -33.29 -8.21 -13.53
CA HIS A 102 -32.72 -8.88 -12.37
C HIS A 102 -32.94 -10.38 -12.45
N ASP A 103 -31.87 -11.14 -12.24
CA ASP A 103 -31.94 -12.58 -12.04
C ASP A 103 -31.99 -12.89 -10.52
N PRO A 104 -33.13 -13.39 -10.00
CA PRO A 104 -33.27 -13.74 -8.59
C PRO A 104 -32.57 -15.06 -8.24
N THR A 105 -32.19 -15.87 -9.23
CA THR A 105 -31.49 -17.14 -9.05
C THR A 105 -29.98 -16.97 -9.01
N ALA A 106 -29.45 -15.85 -9.50
CA ALA A 106 -28.02 -15.59 -9.59
C ALA A 106 -27.27 -15.79 -8.26
N TRP A 107 -27.85 -15.38 -7.13
CA TRP A 107 -27.25 -15.58 -5.81
C TRP A 107 -27.44 -17.00 -5.25
N ARG A 108 -28.47 -17.71 -5.71
CA ARG A 108 -28.87 -19.03 -5.20
C ARG A 108 -28.20 -20.19 -5.95
N SER A 109 -27.49 -19.88 -7.03
CA SER A 109 -26.78 -20.83 -7.86
C SER A 109 -25.36 -21.01 -7.32
N PHE A 110 -25.15 -22.01 -6.48
CA PHE A 110 -23.85 -22.42 -5.97
C PHE A 110 -23.90 -23.92 -5.65
N ASP A 111 -22.76 -24.61 -5.78
CA ASP A 111 -22.59 -25.95 -5.26
C ASP A 111 -21.80 -25.91 -3.93
N PRO A 112 -22.25 -26.59 -2.86
CA PRO A 112 -21.50 -26.66 -1.61
C PRO A 112 -20.08 -27.20 -1.82
N GLY A 113 -19.08 -26.42 -1.42
CA GLY A 113 -17.66 -26.78 -1.53
C GLY A 113 -17.01 -26.46 -2.89
N GLU A 114 -17.73 -25.90 -3.86
CA GLU A 114 -17.16 -25.53 -5.18
C GLU A 114 -15.98 -24.54 -5.06
N ALA A 115 -15.95 -23.73 -4.00
CA ALA A 115 -14.95 -22.70 -3.79
C ALA A 115 -13.80 -23.15 -2.86
N ASP A 116 -13.83 -24.37 -2.32
CA ASP A 116 -12.86 -24.83 -1.31
C ASP A 116 -11.45 -24.94 -1.87
N ASN A 117 -11.29 -25.50 -3.08
CA ASN A 117 -9.98 -25.59 -3.73
C ASN A 117 -9.35 -24.20 -3.93
N LEU A 118 -10.18 -23.22 -4.33
CA LEU A 118 -9.75 -21.83 -4.48
C LEU A 118 -9.37 -21.23 -3.12
N ALA A 119 -10.16 -21.47 -2.08
CA ALA A 119 -9.85 -20.99 -0.73
C ALA A 119 -8.57 -21.62 -0.18
N VAL A 120 -8.38 -22.93 -0.30
CA VAL A 120 -7.16 -23.64 0.13
C VAL A 120 -5.94 -23.10 -0.61
N GLU A 121 -6.03 -22.92 -1.93
CA GLU A 121 -4.92 -22.39 -2.72
C GLU A 121 -4.63 -20.92 -2.39
N ALA A 122 -5.67 -20.10 -2.23
CA ALA A 122 -5.54 -18.71 -1.80
C ALA A 122 -4.91 -18.61 -0.40
N LEU A 123 -5.34 -19.47 0.53
CA LEU A 123 -4.79 -19.58 1.87
C LEU A 123 -3.35 -20.11 1.85
N LYS A 124 -2.93 -20.95 0.90
CA LYS A 124 -1.51 -21.32 0.72
C LYS A 124 -0.67 -20.15 0.20
N ASN A 125 -1.20 -19.40 -0.75
CA ASN A 125 -0.52 -18.21 -1.29
C ASN A 125 -0.44 -17.08 -0.25
N ILE A 126 -1.41 -17.00 0.65
CA ILE A 126 -1.42 -16.06 1.79
C ILE A 126 -0.80 -16.64 3.04
N LYS A 127 -0.62 -17.96 3.11
CA LYS A 127 0.41 -18.55 3.94
C LYS A 127 1.77 -18.01 3.52
N GLY A 128 1.98 -17.45 2.32
CA GLY A 128 3.12 -16.60 1.99
C GLY A 128 3.22 -15.29 2.79
N LEU A 129 2.10 -14.72 3.26
CA LEU A 129 2.02 -13.60 4.21
C LEU A 129 2.22 -14.08 5.67
N LYS A 130 1.77 -15.31 6.01
CA LYS A 130 2.19 -16.00 7.25
C LYS A 130 3.68 -16.37 7.22
N THR A 131 4.22 -16.73 6.05
CA THR A 131 5.64 -16.96 5.77
C THR A 131 6.36 -15.62 5.87
N PHE A 132 5.75 -14.51 5.48
CA PHE A 132 6.31 -13.19 5.64
C PHE A 132 6.42 -12.77 7.11
N HIS A 133 5.35 -12.95 7.89
CA HIS A 133 5.40 -12.74 9.33
C HIS A 133 6.36 -13.73 10.02
N SER A 134 6.34 -15.01 9.63
CA SER A 134 7.26 -16.04 10.12
C SER A 134 8.71 -15.79 9.69
N ARG A 135 8.97 -15.22 8.50
CA ARG A 135 10.30 -14.80 8.02
C ARG A 135 10.78 -13.58 8.77
N ILE A 136 9.90 -12.61 9.04
CA ILE A 136 10.23 -11.47 9.90
C ILE A 136 10.55 -11.95 11.32
N LYS A 137 9.69 -12.79 11.91
CA LYS A 137 9.86 -13.36 13.25
C LYS A 137 11.11 -14.23 13.35
N ALA A 138 11.32 -15.16 12.42
CA ALA A 138 12.49 -16.05 12.39
C ALA A 138 13.78 -15.30 12.04
N GLY A 139 13.72 -14.34 11.12
CA GLY A 139 14.85 -13.48 10.76
C GLY A 139 15.27 -12.59 11.94
N TRP A 140 14.30 -12.00 12.64
CA TRP A 140 14.52 -11.24 13.86
C TRP A 140 15.08 -12.10 15.00
N GLU A 141 14.51 -13.28 15.23
CA GLU A 141 14.98 -14.20 16.27
C GLU A 141 16.38 -14.73 15.99
N LYS A 142 16.67 -15.12 14.73
CA LYS A 142 18.02 -15.53 14.31
C LYS A 142 19.03 -14.39 14.48
N HIS A 143 18.64 -13.17 14.15
CA HIS A 143 19.48 -11.98 14.36
C HIS A 143 19.76 -11.76 15.85
N ARG A 144 18.74 -11.88 16.71
CA ARG A 144 18.81 -11.74 18.17
C ARG A 144 19.70 -12.81 18.82
N VAL A 145 19.60 -14.06 18.37
CA VAL A 145 20.35 -15.21 18.90
C VAL A 145 21.82 -15.21 18.45
N ALA A 146 22.14 -14.68 17.28
CA ALA A 146 23.49 -14.68 16.71
C ALA A 146 24.52 -13.81 17.46
N GLY A 147 24.27 -13.39 18.69
CA GLY A 147 25.21 -12.62 19.52
C GLY A 147 25.49 -11.20 19.01
N LYS A 148 24.94 -10.83 17.85
CA LYS A 148 24.73 -9.44 17.45
C LYS A 148 23.62 -8.91 18.35
N ASN A 149 23.97 -8.60 19.60
CA ASN A 149 23.28 -7.52 20.30
C ASN A 149 23.14 -6.43 19.25
N VAL A 150 21.91 -6.17 18.79
CA VAL A 150 21.54 -4.90 18.17
C VAL A 150 22.25 -3.89 19.05
N GLU A 151 23.29 -3.20 18.58
CA GLU A 151 23.94 -2.17 19.38
C GLU A 151 22.80 -1.35 19.98
N ALA A 152 22.64 -1.40 21.31
CA ALA A 152 21.36 -1.25 21.99
C ALA A 152 20.46 -0.17 21.37
N GLY A 153 19.39 -0.57 20.68
CA GLY A 153 18.40 0.37 20.13
C GLY A 153 18.89 1.27 18.98
N ARG A 154 19.94 0.90 18.23
CA ARG A 154 20.32 1.65 17.02
C ARG A 154 19.21 1.61 15.98
N GLU A 155 18.83 2.78 15.50
CA GLU A 155 17.80 2.98 14.48
C GLU A 155 18.43 3.49 13.19
N PRO A 156 17.95 3.05 12.01
CA PRO A 156 18.36 3.66 10.75
C PRO A 156 18.08 5.16 10.75
N GLY A 157 18.98 5.94 10.14
CA GLY A 157 18.77 7.38 10.03
C GLY A 157 17.50 7.72 9.26
N ARG A 158 16.90 8.88 9.56
CA ARG A 158 15.65 9.38 8.94
C ARG A 158 15.67 9.35 7.41
N PHE A 159 16.84 9.60 6.81
CA PHE A 159 17.06 9.53 5.37
C PHE A 159 16.94 8.10 4.84
N GLN A 160 17.54 7.13 5.54
CA GLN A 160 17.43 5.70 5.21
C GLN A 160 15.98 5.24 5.34
N VAL A 161 15.29 5.58 6.43
CA VAL A 161 13.87 5.22 6.63
C VAL A 161 12.98 5.85 5.56
N MET A 162 13.21 7.13 5.21
CA MET A 162 12.45 7.80 4.14
C MET A 162 12.66 7.08 2.81
N SER A 163 13.91 6.78 2.47
CA SER A 163 14.24 6.11 1.21
C SER A 163 13.66 4.70 1.14
N LEU A 164 13.76 3.92 2.22
CA LEU A 164 13.21 2.57 2.33
C LEU A 164 11.69 2.59 2.15
N LEU A 165 10.98 3.44 2.88
CA LEU A 165 9.53 3.51 2.82
C LEU A 165 9.03 4.07 1.49
N GLN A 166 9.72 5.05 0.88
CA GLN A 166 9.36 5.53 -0.45
C GLN A 166 9.62 4.48 -1.53
N ALA A 167 10.70 3.70 -1.43
CA ALA A 167 10.94 2.58 -2.33
C ALA A 167 9.86 1.50 -2.18
N ALA A 168 9.53 1.10 -0.95
CA ALA A 168 8.46 0.14 -0.69
C ALA A 168 7.08 0.66 -1.17
N ARG A 169 6.79 1.95 -0.95
CA ARG A 169 5.58 2.65 -1.45
C ARG A 169 5.48 2.59 -2.98
N HIS A 170 6.59 2.82 -3.68
CA HIS A 170 6.66 2.74 -5.15
C HIS A 170 6.48 1.32 -5.67
N PHE A 171 7.14 0.35 -5.03
CA PHE A 171 7.00 -1.08 -5.34
C PHE A 171 5.54 -1.56 -5.23
N LEU A 172 4.81 -1.11 -4.20
CA LEU A 172 3.40 -1.43 -4.02
C LEU A 172 2.48 -0.80 -5.09
N HIS A 173 2.95 0.17 -5.85
CA HIS A 173 2.15 0.95 -6.79
C HIS A 173 2.43 0.75 -8.28
N GLY A 174 3.34 -0.17 -8.63
CA GLY A 174 3.31 -0.80 -9.95
C GLY A 174 4.57 -0.70 -10.80
N ASP A 175 5.74 -0.44 -10.21
CA ASP A 175 7.02 -0.60 -10.92
C ASP A 175 7.94 -1.52 -10.12
N ILE A 176 8.46 -2.56 -10.78
CA ILE A 176 9.31 -3.59 -10.17
C ILE A 176 10.79 -3.18 -10.24
N GLU A 177 11.16 -2.37 -11.23
CA GLU A 177 12.58 -2.10 -11.55
C GLU A 177 13.09 -0.80 -10.91
N LYS A 178 12.21 0.18 -10.71
CA LYS A 178 12.56 1.53 -10.23
C LYS A 178 12.33 1.87 -8.75
N PRO A 179 11.79 1.00 -7.87
CA PRO A 179 11.56 1.34 -6.45
C PRO A 179 12.77 1.97 -5.75
N LYS A 180 13.95 1.36 -5.92
CA LYS A 180 15.20 1.85 -5.32
C LYS A 180 15.59 3.24 -5.82
N SER A 181 15.43 3.46 -7.14
CA SER A 181 15.69 4.74 -7.78
C SER A 181 14.74 5.83 -7.25
N PHE A 182 13.44 5.53 -7.19
CA PHE A 182 12.43 6.45 -6.67
C PHE A 182 12.65 6.78 -5.19
N GLY A 183 12.87 5.76 -4.36
CA GLY A 183 13.05 5.92 -2.92
C GLY A 183 14.23 6.83 -2.58
N LEU A 184 15.38 6.61 -3.22
CA LEU A 184 16.54 7.45 -3.04
C LEU A 184 16.29 8.88 -3.52
N ASN A 185 15.67 9.05 -4.69
CA ASN A 185 15.35 10.35 -5.26
C ASN A 185 14.46 11.18 -4.34
N ARG A 186 13.37 10.60 -3.83
CA ARG A 186 12.45 11.29 -2.92
C ARG A 186 13.10 11.64 -1.59
N ALA A 187 13.93 10.76 -1.03
CA ALA A 187 14.67 11.08 0.18
C ALA A 187 15.61 12.29 -0.01
N ILE A 188 16.31 12.37 -1.15
CA ILE A 188 17.16 13.53 -1.50
C ILE A 188 16.30 14.79 -1.68
N PHE A 189 15.20 14.68 -2.42
CA PHE A 189 14.29 15.80 -2.65
C PHE A 189 13.75 16.39 -1.34
N TYR A 190 13.23 15.56 -0.43
CA TYR A 190 12.71 16.04 0.85
C TYR A 190 13.79 16.59 1.78
N ALA A 191 15.00 16.02 1.75
CA ALA A 191 16.14 16.57 2.48
C ALA A 191 16.49 17.97 1.95
N TRP A 192 16.56 18.15 0.63
CA TRP A 192 16.79 19.45 0.01
C TRP A 192 15.68 20.45 0.34
N ALA A 193 14.41 20.08 0.16
CA ALA A 193 13.26 20.95 0.40
C ALA A 193 13.20 21.47 1.84
N LYS A 194 13.63 20.66 2.81
CA LYS A 194 13.73 21.07 4.22
C LYS A 194 14.70 22.24 4.45
N HIS A 195 15.83 22.26 3.74
CA HIS A 195 16.90 23.25 3.95
C HIS A 195 16.72 24.50 3.08
N TYR A 196 16.06 24.39 1.93
CA TYR A 196 15.96 25.46 0.94
C TYR A 196 14.53 26.03 0.77
N GLY A 197 13.52 25.44 1.43
CA GLY A 197 12.11 25.88 1.35
C GLY A 197 11.77 27.17 2.11
N ARG A 198 12.71 27.77 2.87
CA ARG A 198 12.58 29.12 3.45
C ARG A 198 13.60 30.05 2.82
N GLY A 199 13.15 30.88 1.87
CA GLY A 199 13.85 32.11 1.47
C GLY A 199 15.28 31.92 0.93
N TYR A 200 15.55 30.90 0.12
CA TYR A 200 16.85 30.78 -0.52
C TYR A 200 17.06 31.89 -1.57
N VAL A 201 17.91 32.85 -1.24
CA VAL A 201 18.62 33.68 -2.22
C VAL A 201 20.00 33.06 -2.38
N SER A 202 20.28 32.48 -3.55
CA SER A 202 21.62 31.98 -3.86
C SER A 202 22.61 33.16 -3.89
N SER A 203 23.49 33.26 -2.89
CA SER A 203 24.64 34.18 -2.94
C SER A 203 25.89 33.56 -3.56
N LYS A 204 25.81 32.32 -4.10
CA LYS A 204 26.95 31.70 -4.79
C LYS A 204 26.48 30.98 -6.06
N PRO A 205 27.00 31.34 -7.25
CA PRO A 205 26.74 30.54 -8.44
C PRO A 205 27.19 29.10 -8.17
N PRO A 206 26.43 28.09 -8.64
CA PRO A 206 26.80 26.70 -8.43
C PRO A 206 28.20 26.49 -8.99
N HIS A 207 29.07 25.90 -8.18
CA HIS A 207 30.43 25.57 -8.58
C HIS A 207 30.33 24.59 -9.76
N GLN A 208 30.54 25.10 -10.97
CA GLN A 208 30.62 24.27 -12.16
C GLN A 208 31.88 23.43 -12.03
N THR A 209 31.72 22.14 -11.80
CA THR A 209 32.81 21.19 -11.99
C THR A 209 33.15 21.20 -13.49
N PRO A 210 34.36 21.61 -13.90
CA PRO A 210 34.72 21.63 -15.32
C PRO A 210 34.82 20.18 -15.81
N GLY A 211 33.92 19.74 -16.68
CA GLY A 211 34.04 18.42 -17.32
C GLY A 211 32.75 17.71 -17.77
N LEU A 212 31.55 18.23 -17.46
CA LEU A 212 30.29 17.60 -17.91
C LEU A 212 29.35 18.64 -18.52
N THR A 213 29.75 19.17 -19.69
CA THR A 213 28.85 19.94 -20.57
C THR A 213 27.92 18.98 -21.30
N GLY A 214 26.84 18.59 -20.63
CA GLY A 214 25.73 17.89 -21.24
C GLY A 214 24.51 18.04 -20.35
N LYS A 215 23.56 18.90 -20.72
CA LYS A 215 22.22 18.90 -20.10
C LYS A 215 21.69 17.47 -20.24
N VAL A 216 21.59 16.74 -19.12
CA VAL A 216 21.01 15.40 -19.15
C VAL A 216 19.55 15.58 -19.59
N SER A 217 19.20 14.97 -20.73
CA SER A 217 17.81 14.96 -21.19
C SER A 217 16.95 14.34 -20.10
N LYS A 218 15.91 15.05 -19.66
CA LYS A 218 15.05 14.61 -18.56
C LYS A 218 13.60 14.86 -18.91
N THR A 219 12.76 13.91 -18.55
CA THR A 219 11.32 13.96 -18.77
C THR A 219 10.62 14.14 -17.43
N SER A 220 9.70 15.10 -17.35
CA SER A 220 8.82 15.23 -16.18
C SER A 220 7.77 14.12 -16.17
N VAL A 221 7.58 13.49 -15.01
CA VAL A 221 6.59 12.44 -14.78
C VAL A 221 5.83 12.72 -13.48
N GLN A 222 4.56 12.34 -13.45
CA GLN A 222 3.74 12.34 -12.24
C GLN A 222 3.76 10.96 -11.62
N GLU A 223 4.38 10.82 -10.45
CA GLU A 223 4.50 9.56 -9.74
C GLU A 223 4.02 9.75 -8.29
N LEU A 224 3.10 8.89 -7.83
CA LEU A 224 2.59 8.91 -6.46
C LEU A 224 2.17 10.30 -5.93
N GLY A 225 1.50 11.06 -6.80
CA GLY A 225 0.98 12.40 -6.47
C GLY A 225 2.05 13.49 -6.42
N GLU A 226 3.25 13.22 -6.94
CA GLU A 226 4.37 14.15 -6.97
C GLU A 226 4.97 14.25 -8.37
N GLU A 227 5.42 15.44 -8.73
CA GLU A 227 6.24 15.63 -9.92
C GLU A 227 7.68 15.16 -9.66
N ALA A 228 8.23 14.41 -10.60
CA ALA A 228 9.61 13.96 -10.60
C ALA A 228 10.17 13.97 -12.01
N TYR A 229 11.49 13.92 -12.13
CA TYR A 229 12.16 13.82 -13.41
C TYR A 229 12.75 12.43 -13.57
N VAL A 230 12.73 11.91 -14.79
CA VAL A 230 13.40 10.67 -15.17
C VAL A 230 14.37 10.90 -16.32
N SER A 231 15.46 10.13 -16.34
CA SER A 231 16.42 10.09 -17.43
C SER A 231 15.89 9.27 -18.61
N PRO A 232 16.59 9.22 -19.77
CA PRO A 232 16.22 8.34 -20.88
C PRO A 232 16.30 6.86 -20.53
N ARG A 233 17.09 6.50 -19.50
CA ARG A 233 17.14 5.13 -18.95
C ARG A 233 15.95 4.81 -18.04
N GLY A 234 15.09 5.78 -17.78
CA GLY A 234 13.91 5.65 -16.96
C GLY A 234 14.16 5.78 -15.46
N PHE A 235 15.40 5.98 -15.01
CA PHE A 235 15.71 6.21 -13.59
C PHE A 235 15.42 7.64 -13.18
N TYR A 236 15.04 7.82 -11.91
CA TYR A 236 14.75 9.13 -11.35
C TYR A 236 16.01 9.98 -11.27
N ILE A 237 15.89 11.27 -11.60
CA ILE A 237 17.00 12.23 -11.66
C ILE A 237 16.67 13.46 -10.79
N ILE A 238 17.68 14.03 -10.13
CA ILE A 238 17.58 15.32 -9.45
C ILE A 238 18.80 16.18 -9.75
N GLY A 239 18.56 17.43 -10.18
CA GLY A 239 19.61 18.23 -10.82
C GLY A 239 20.09 17.55 -12.10
N ASP A 240 21.38 17.20 -12.12
CA ASP A 240 22.05 16.48 -13.22
C ASP A 240 22.53 15.07 -12.81
N ARG A 241 22.10 14.59 -11.63
CA ARG A 241 22.48 13.25 -11.12
C ARG A 241 21.30 12.31 -11.24
N GLU A 242 21.54 11.14 -11.83
CA GLU A 242 20.60 10.02 -11.88
C GLU A 242 20.75 9.17 -10.61
N GLN A 243 19.65 8.61 -10.11
CA GLN A 243 19.62 7.79 -8.90
C GLN A 243 19.42 6.33 -9.31
N THR A 244 20.50 5.56 -9.34
CA THR A 244 20.44 4.16 -9.76
C THR A 244 20.11 3.24 -8.58
N PRO A 245 19.65 2.00 -8.84
CA PRO A 245 19.54 0.98 -7.80
C PRO A 245 20.86 0.72 -7.05
N SER A 246 22.00 0.80 -7.73
CA SER A 246 23.31 0.66 -7.08
C SER A 246 23.60 1.81 -6.11
N ASP A 247 23.17 3.04 -6.43
CA ASP A 247 23.31 4.17 -5.53
C ASP A 247 22.43 4.00 -4.28
N TYR A 248 21.22 3.47 -4.44
CA TYR A 248 20.38 3.11 -3.31
C TYR A 248 21.06 2.06 -2.44
N ASP A 249 21.62 1.01 -3.04
CA ASP A 249 22.25 -0.07 -2.27
C ASP A 249 23.43 0.46 -1.45
N ARG A 250 24.28 1.30 -2.05
CA ARG A 250 25.42 1.93 -1.38
C ARG A 250 25.00 2.89 -0.26
N ASN A 251 23.97 3.71 -0.48
CA ASN A 251 23.62 4.80 0.43
C ASN A 251 22.56 4.44 1.47
N ILE A 252 21.77 3.40 1.20
CA ILE A 252 20.58 3.00 1.96
C ILE A 252 20.72 1.57 2.43
N ALA A 253 20.79 0.60 1.52
CA ALA A 253 20.74 -0.82 1.87
C ALA A 253 21.89 -1.22 2.79
N LEU A 254 23.15 -0.90 2.43
CA LEU A 254 24.32 -1.20 3.26
C LEU A 254 24.27 -0.55 4.64
N LYS A 255 23.70 0.66 4.74
CA LYS A 255 23.58 1.36 6.04
C LYS A 255 22.50 0.74 6.91
N ILE A 256 21.40 0.28 6.32
CA ILE A 256 20.37 -0.49 7.03
C ILE A 256 20.94 -1.85 7.45
N GLU A 257 21.62 -2.56 6.53
CA GLU A 257 22.28 -3.87 6.73
C GLU A 257 23.25 -3.85 7.93
N SER A 258 23.94 -2.72 8.14
CA SER A 258 24.82 -2.55 9.30
C SER A 258 24.11 -2.54 10.66
N ILE A 259 22.78 -2.40 10.67
CA ILE A 259 21.92 -2.34 11.87
C ILE A 259 21.05 -3.60 11.97
N ILE A 260 20.35 -3.94 10.88
CA ILE A 260 19.50 -5.11 10.74
C ILE A 260 19.59 -5.64 9.29
N PRO A 261 19.37 -6.94 9.04
CA PRO A 261 19.35 -7.46 7.67
C PRO A 261 18.40 -6.65 6.78
N TYR A 262 18.88 -6.22 5.62
CA TYR A 262 18.15 -5.35 4.71
C TYR A 262 16.89 -6.05 4.21
N GLU A 263 16.96 -7.35 3.90
CA GLU A 263 15.80 -8.13 3.50
C GLU A 263 14.72 -8.11 4.60
N LEU A 264 15.11 -8.22 5.88
CA LEU A 264 14.19 -8.12 7.01
C LEU A 264 13.53 -6.74 7.08
N ALA A 265 14.32 -5.67 6.90
CA ALA A 265 13.82 -4.29 6.89
C ALA A 265 12.87 -4.02 5.71
N TRP A 266 13.24 -4.51 4.52
CA TRP A 266 12.46 -4.41 3.29
C TRP A 266 11.12 -5.13 3.42
N GLU A 267 11.15 -6.36 3.94
CA GLU A 267 9.94 -7.12 4.20
C GLU A 267 9.04 -6.34 5.19
N ALA A 268 9.59 -5.96 6.35
CA ALA A 268 8.83 -5.21 7.35
C ALA A 268 8.21 -3.91 6.79
N ALA A 269 8.93 -3.17 5.94
CA ALA A 269 8.42 -1.98 5.26
C ALA A 269 7.22 -2.28 4.35
N LEU A 270 7.27 -3.36 3.55
CA LEU A 270 6.16 -3.75 2.68
C LEU A 270 4.91 -4.16 3.48
N LYS A 271 5.06 -4.96 4.54
CA LYS A 271 3.93 -5.36 5.42
C LYS A 271 3.37 -4.17 6.20
N TYR A 272 4.22 -3.23 6.58
CA TYR A 272 3.77 -2.00 7.23
C TYR A 272 2.93 -1.14 6.29
N LEU A 273 3.43 -0.87 5.09
CA LEU A 273 2.76 0.00 4.12
C LEU A 273 1.49 -0.60 3.52
N SER A 274 1.40 -1.92 3.40
CA SER A 274 0.20 -2.59 2.88
C SER A 274 -1.06 -2.39 3.75
N ARG A 275 -0.89 -1.94 5.01
CA ARG A 275 -2.00 -1.61 5.93
C ARG A 275 -2.66 -0.27 5.62
N PHE A 276 -2.03 0.57 4.79
CA PHE A 276 -2.53 1.90 4.49
C PHE A 276 -3.40 1.88 3.22
N PRO A 277 -4.53 2.62 3.22
CA PRO A 277 -5.32 2.81 2.03
C PRO A 277 -4.52 3.42 0.87
N ARG A 278 -4.90 3.09 -0.37
CA ARG A 278 -4.23 3.59 -1.58
C ARG A 278 -4.20 5.12 -1.66
N ASP A 279 -5.21 5.82 -1.15
CA ASP A 279 -5.23 7.29 -1.15
C ASP A 279 -4.19 7.88 -0.19
N VAL A 280 -3.84 7.18 0.90
CA VAL A 280 -2.75 7.59 1.79
C VAL A 280 -1.41 7.38 1.12
N LEU A 281 -1.23 6.24 0.44
CA LEU A 281 0.01 5.92 -0.26
C LEU A 281 0.18 6.71 -1.57
N LYS A 282 -0.88 7.26 -2.17
CA LYS A 282 -0.77 8.11 -3.37
C LYS A 282 -0.63 9.60 -3.07
N ASP A 283 -0.96 10.03 -1.86
CA ASP A 283 -0.90 11.43 -1.47
C ASP A 283 0.39 11.67 -0.66
N PRO A 284 1.30 12.56 -1.12
CA PRO A 284 2.58 12.77 -0.46
C PRO A 284 2.46 13.30 0.97
N VAL A 285 1.46 14.15 1.22
CA VAL A 285 1.21 14.74 2.54
C VAL A 285 0.67 13.68 3.48
N LYS A 286 -0.34 12.93 3.05
CA LYS A 286 -0.90 11.84 3.87
C LYS A 286 0.12 10.75 4.13
N PHE A 287 0.93 10.39 3.14
CA PHE A 287 2.01 9.41 3.32
C PHE A 287 2.99 9.90 4.38
N TYR A 288 3.43 11.16 4.31
CA TYR A 288 4.35 11.72 5.28
C TYR A 288 3.76 11.67 6.69
N GLU A 289 2.56 12.22 6.88
CA GLU A 289 1.95 12.38 8.21
C GLU A 289 1.52 11.04 8.83
N ARG A 290 1.00 10.11 8.01
CA ARG A 290 0.36 8.90 8.53
C ARG A 290 1.25 7.66 8.49
N ALA A 291 2.16 7.57 7.52
CA ALA A 291 3.00 6.38 7.33
C ALA A 291 4.46 6.63 7.70
N TYR A 292 5.07 7.75 7.27
CA TYR A 292 6.49 7.98 7.54
C TYR A 292 6.75 8.56 8.94
N GLU A 293 6.13 9.69 9.27
CA GLU A 293 6.40 10.45 10.51
C GLU A 293 6.26 9.62 11.79
N PRO A 294 5.25 8.73 11.94
CA PRO A 294 5.10 7.93 13.16
C PRO A 294 6.25 6.96 13.44
N VAL A 295 7.01 6.57 12.40
CA VAL A 295 8.04 5.52 12.50
C VAL A 295 9.44 6.00 12.13
N ARG A 296 9.60 7.24 11.64
CA ARG A 296 10.85 7.78 11.07
C ARG A 296 12.08 7.72 11.98
N ASP A 297 11.87 7.74 13.29
CA ASP A 297 12.91 7.78 14.33
C ASP A 297 13.10 6.43 15.04
N ARG A 298 12.14 5.52 14.90
CA ARG A 298 12.03 4.26 15.67
C ARG A 298 11.49 3.14 14.78
N PHE A 299 12.08 2.97 13.61
CA PHE A 299 11.58 2.04 12.59
C PHE A 299 11.75 0.59 13.03
N VAL A 300 12.91 0.23 13.56
CA VAL A 300 13.18 -1.13 14.05
C VAL A 300 12.24 -1.46 15.20
N GLU A 301 12.10 -0.56 16.18
CA GLU A 301 11.21 -0.77 17.31
C GLU A 301 9.72 -0.84 16.89
N LEU A 302 9.23 0.17 16.16
CA LEU A 302 7.79 0.33 15.91
C LEU A 302 7.29 -0.47 14.71
N VAL A 303 8.18 -0.90 13.82
CA VAL A 303 7.82 -1.66 12.63
C VAL A 303 8.38 -3.08 12.74
N VAL A 304 9.70 -3.25 12.71
CA VAL A 304 10.29 -4.59 12.61
C VAL A 304 9.94 -5.45 13.83
N LYS A 305 10.22 -4.95 15.04
CA LYS A 305 9.96 -5.68 16.29
C LYS A 305 8.47 -5.86 16.54
N LYS A 306 7.66 -4.80 16.43
CA LYS A 306 6.20 -4.94 16.57
C LYS A 306 5.62 -5.96 15.59
N LEU A 307 6.03 -5.96 14.33
CA LEU A 307 5.56 -6.93 13.34
C LEU A 307 6.05 -8.35 13.59
N ALA A 308 7.16 -8.54 14.31
CA ALA A 308 7.68 -9.83 14.74
C ALA A 308 6.96 -10.35 15.99
N ASP A 309 6.59 -9.45 16.91
CA ASP A 309 5.88 -9.74 18.16
C ASP A 309 4.36 -9.86 17.98
N GLU A 310 3.80 -9.32 16.90
CA GLU A 310 2.38 -9.50 16.52
C GLU A 310 2.07 -10.99 16.29
N GLU A 311 0.93 -11.50 16.78
CA GLU A 311 0.51 -12.84 16.40
C GLU A 311 0.10 -12.91 14.92
N PRO A 312 0.31 -14.04 14.23
CA PRO A 312 -0.18 -14.24 12.88
C PRO A 312 -1.70 -14.01 12.85
N PHE A 313 -2.18 -13.35 11.79
CA PHE A 313 -3.62 -13.12 11.60
C PHE A 313 -4.38 -14.46 11.71
N GLY A 314 -5.23 -14.61 12.74
CA GLY A 314 -6.09 -15.78 12.97
C GLY A 314 -5.82 -16.65 14.20
N GLU A 315 -5.09 -16.20 15.22
CA GLU A 315 -4.93 -16.94 16.50
C GLU A 315 -5.85 -16.46 17.65
N GLU A 316 -7.03 -15.93 17.36
CA GLU A 316 -8.07 -15.82 18.40
C GLU A 316 -9.04 -17.01 18.33
N ALA A 317 -8.62 -18.11 18.94
CA ALA A 317 -9.53 -19.14 19.42
C ALA A 317 -9.11 -19.59 20.83
N GLY A 318 -9.79 -19.03 21.84
CA GLY A 318 -10.14 -19.79 23.04
C GLY A 318 -9.21 -19.69 24.25
N LYS A 319 -9.09 -18.52 24.88
CA LYS A 319 -9.08 -18.43 26.36
C LYS A 319 -9.84 -17.20 26.81
N GLY A 320 -11.05 -17.41 27.30
CA GLY A 320 -11.84 -16.37 27.95
C GLY A 320 -11.17 -15.89 29.23
N ARG A 321 -11.10 -14.56 29.41
CA ARG A 321 -11.44 -13.87 30.66
C ARG A 321 -11.76 -12.41 30.38
N ALA A 322 -12.70 -11.91 31.16
CA ALA A 322 -13.47 -10.68 31.00
C ALA A 322 -12.66 -9.36 31.11
N GLU A 323 -13.27 -8.32 30.51
CA GLU A 323 -13.13 -6.85 30.54
C GLU A 323 -12.33 -6.13 31.66
N PRO A 324 -11.99 -4.80 31.52
CA PRO A 324 -12.48 -3.84 30.53
C PRO A 324 -11.42 -3.04 29.76
N SER A 325 -11.91 -2.45 28.68
CA SER A 325 -11.31 -1.41 27.85
C SER A 325 -10.57 -0.33 28.65
N ARG A 326 -9.26 -0.26 28.45
CA ARG A 326 -8.47 0.95 28.65
C ARG A 326 -7.72 1.25 27.36
N ILE A 327 -8.27 2.16 26.57
CA ILE A 327 -7.52 2.87 25.53
C ILE A 327 -6.32 3.51 26.24
N PRO A 328 -5.06 3.22 25.86
CA PRO A 328 -3.93 3.98 26.37
C PRO A 328 -4.13 5.44 25.95
N ARG A 329 -4.19 6.34 26.93
CA ARG A 329 -4.20 7.78 26.68
C ARG A 329 -3.02 8.11 25.78
N GLN A 330 -3.30 8.71 24.63
CA GLN A 330 -2.28 9.36 23.80
C GLN A 330 -1.49 10.31 24.70
N PRO A 331 -0.15 10.26 24.73
CA PRO A 331 0.60 11.38 25.27
C PRO A 331 0.24 12.59 24.41
N ALA A 332 -0.15 13.68 25.06
CA ALA A 332 -0.45 14.94 24.39
C ALA A 332 0.76 15.33 23.52
N ILE A 333 0.62 15.20 22.20
CA ILE A 333 1.58 15.74 21.26
C ILE A 333 1.30 17.25 21.25
N THR A 334 2.15 18.00 21.94
CA THR A 334 2.28 19.43 21.74
C THR A 334 2.75 19.65 20.31
N HIS A 335 1.79 19.95 19.44
CA HIS A 335 2.03 20.26 18.03
C HIS A 335 2.70 21.63 17.91
N GLU A 336 4.03 21.67 17.84
CA GLU A 336 4.73 22.70 17.06
C GLU A 336 6.03 22.12 16.51
N THR A 337 6.00 21.64 15.26
CA THR A 337 7.11 21.62 14.25
C THR A 337 6.91 20.48 13.22
N GLY A 338 5.82 20.54 12.44
CA GLY A 338 5.62 19.67 11.28
C GLY A 338 6.37 20.19 10.04
N LEU A 339 7.20 19.34 9.44
CA LEU A 339 8.09 19.65 8.31
C LEU A 339 7.34 20.11 7.04
N LEU A 340 6.03 19.87 6.95
CA LEU A 340 5.20 20.11 5.76
C LEU A 340 4.22 21.28 5.90
N LYS A 341 4.29 22.07 6.98
CA LYS A 341 3.43 23.27 7.16
C LYS A 341 3.61 24.31 6.04
N TRP A 342 4.71 24.27 5.28
CA TRP A 342 4.99 25.19 4.17
C TRP A 342 4.38 24.77 2.83
N LEU A 343 3.94 23.51 2.67
CA LEU A 343 3.20 23.04 1.49
C LEU A 343 1.71 23.41 1.55
N ARG A 344 1.20 23.78 2.74
CA ARG A 344 -0.16 24.29 2.93
C ARG A 344 -0.15 25.82 3.01
N LYS A 345 -0.09 26.50 1.87
CA LYS A 345 -0.76 27.79 1.70
C LYS A 345 -1.52 27.83 0.36
N PRO A 346 -2.80 28.26 0.36
CA PRO A 346 -3.53 28.56 -0.85
C PRO A 346 -3.13 29.96 -1.34
N GLY A 347 -2.92 30.11 -2.63
CA GLY A 347 -2.63 31.40 -3.22
C GLY A 347 -2.22 31.28 -4.68
N TYR A 348 -3.19 31.02 -5.55
CA TYR A 348 -3.35 31.62 -6.88
C TYR A 348 -4.77 31.30 -7.37
N ILE A 349 -5.75 31.98 -6.77
CA ILE A 349 -6.87 32.48 -7.54
C ILE A 349 -6.29 33.70 -8.26
N GLY A 350 -6.11 33.61 -9.56
CA GLY A 350 -5.99 34.77 -10.43
C GLY A 350 -7.31 34.89 -11.16
N GLU A 351 -8.11 35.88 -10.79
CA GLU A 351 -9.07 36.48 -11.70
C GLU A 351 -8.31 37.00 -12.93
N GLY A 352 -8.93 36.79 -14.09
CA GLY A 352 -8.44 37.14 -15.42
C GLY A 352 -9.36 36.53 -16.46
#